data_AF-X0WBX9-F1
#
_entry.id   AF-X0WBX9-F1
#
_cell.length_a   1.000
_cell.length_b   1.000
_cell.length_c   1.000
_cell.angle_alpha   90.00
_cell.angle_beta   90.00
_cell.angle_gamma   90.00
#
_symmetry.space_group_name_H-M   'P 1'
#
loop_
_entity.id
_entity.type
_entity.pdbx_description
1 polymer ?
#
loop_
_entity_poly.entity_id
_entity_poly.type
_entity_poly.pdbx_seq_one_letter_code
_entity_poly.pdbx_strand_id
1 'polypeptide(L)' 'MNKFKRLEDQLRELTAIPSPSGFEEPMIKYMYEKAKAYGIKTEVDSLGNVITSFGASSKGPK' A
#
# COMPACT_ATOMS: atom_id res chain seq x y z
N MET A 1 -11.68 -8.52 -17.71
CA MET A 1 -11.88 -8.25 -16.26
C MET A 1 -12.54 -6.89 -16.12
N ASN A 2 -13.72 -6.80 -15.48
CA ASN A 2 -14.42 -5.53 -15.32
C ASN A 2 -13.64 -4.66 -14.32
N LYS A 3 -13.16 -3.49 -14.76
CA LYS A 3 -12.36 -2.56 -13.95
C LYS A 3 -13.08 -2.14 -12.66
N PHE A 4 -14.40 -1.97 -12.72
CA PHE A 4 -15.21 -1.59 -11.56
C PHE A 4 -15.27 -2.69 -10.51
N LYS A 5 -15.43 -3.95 -10.95
CA LYS A 5 -15.43 -5.10 -10.04
C LYS A 5 -14.11 -5.22 -9.27
N ARG A 6 -12.98 -5.04 -9.95
CA ARG A 6 -11.66 -5.07 -9.30
C ARG A 6 -11.52 -3.99 -8.22
N LEU A 7 -11.95 -2.76 -8.50
CA LEU A 7 -11.89 -1.66 -7.53
C LEU A 7 -12.82 -1.91 -6.34
N GLU A 8 -14.01 -2.46 -6.59
CA GLU A 8 -14.95 -2.85 -5.53
C GLU A 8 -14.35 -3.93 -4.62
N ASP A 9 -13.76 -4.98 -5.19
CA ASP A 9 -13.11 -6.05 -4.43
C ASP A 9 -11.98 -5.48 -3.55
N GLN A 10 -11.14 -4.60 -4.11
CA GLN A 10 -10.07 -3.93 -3.36
C GLN A 10 -10.61 -3.04 -2.23
N LEU A 11 -11.71 -2.33 -2.46
CA LEU A 11 -12.33 -1.49 -1.44
C LEU A 11 -12.92 -2.35 -0.31
N ARG A 12 -13.55 -3.49 -0.64
CA ARG A 12 -14.05 -4.45 0.34
C ARG A 12 -12.93 -5.03 1.19
N GLU A 13 -11.81 -5.41 0.58
CA GLU A 13 -10.62 -5.89 1.29
C GLU A 13 -10.08 -4.84 2.26
N LEU A 14 -9.95 -3.58 1.82
CA LEU A 14 -9.43 -2.48 2.64
C LEU A 14 -10.34 -2.16 3.83
N THR A 15 -11.65 -2.09 3.60
CA THR A 15 -12.64 -1.73 4.63
C THR A 15 -12.92 -2.86 5.63
N ALA A 16 -12.55 -4.10 5.31
CA ALA A 16 -12.62 -5.22 6.24
C ALA A 16 -11.53 -5.18 7.33
N ILE A 17 -10.50 -4.34 7.16
CA ILE A 17 -9.39 -4.24 8.10
C ILE A 17 -9.68 -3.10 9.10
N PRO A 18 -9.95 -3.41 10.39
CA PRO A 18 -10.12 -2.37 11.39
C PRO A 18 -8.80 -1.62 11.58
N SER A 19 -8.84 -0.30 11.42
CA SER A 19 -7.66 0.58 11.50
C SER A 19 -8.06 1.97 12.00
N PRO A 20 -8.59 2.10 13.22
CA PRO A 20 -8.88 3.40 13.80
C PRO A 20 -7.56 4.16 14.05
N SER A 21 -7.68 5.48 14.23
CA SER A 21 -6.49 6.32 14.42
C SER A 21 -5.71 5.91 15.67
N GLY A 22 -4.40 5.72 15.54
CA GLY A 22 -3.48 5.26 16.60
C GLY A 22 -3.42 3.74 16.78
N PHE A 23 -4.13 2.96 15.96
CA PHE A 23 -4.11 1.49 15.95
C PHE A 23 -4.04 0.95 14.52
N GLU A 24 -3.26 1.61 13.67
CA GLU A 24 -3.15 1.30 12.25
C GLU A 24 -2.28 0.09 11.93
N GLU A 25 -1.69 -0.60 12.92
CA GLU A 25 -0.75 -1.71 12.70
C GLU A 25 -1.28 -2.81 11.77
N PRO A 26 -2.57 -3.24 11.85
CA PRO A 26 -3.11 -4.22 10.91
C PRO A 26 -3.11 -3.72 9.46
N MET A 27 -3.45 -2.45 9.24
CA MET A 27 -3.46 -1.83 7.92
C MET A 27 -2.04 -1.62 7.39
N ILE A 28 -1.11 -1.17 8.24
CA ILE A 28 0.31 -1.01 7.89
C ILE A 28 0.88 -2.35 7.39
N LYS A 29 0.65 -3.43 8.15
CA LYS A 29 1.09 -4.78 7.77
C LYS A 29 0.46 -5.23 6.46
N TYR A 30 -0.86 -5.04 6.29
CA TYR A 30 -1.56 -5.40 5.07
C TYR A 30 -0.94 -4.69 3.85
N MET A 31 -0.80 -3.36 3.91
CA MET A 31 -0.28 -2.55 2.81
C MET A 31 1.17 -2.91 2.46
N TYR A 32 2.01 -3.16 3.47
CA TYR A 32 3.39 -3.59 3.29
C TYR A 32 3.49 -4.92 2.52
N GLU A 33 2.75 -5.94 2.96
CA GLU A 33 2.74 -7.25 2.29
C GLU A 33 2.14 -7.16 0.89
N LYS A 34 1.10 -6.34 0.71
CA LYS A 34 0.46 -6.11 -0.60
C LYS A 34 1.44 -5.52 -1.61
N ALA A 35 2.17 -4.48 -1.21
CA ALA A 35 3.14 -3.81 -2.08
C ALA A 35 4.33 -4.72 -2.41
N LYS A 36 4.82 -5.47 -1.42
CA LYS A 36 5.88 -6.48 -1.59
C LYS A 36 5.46 -7.59 -2.56
N ALA A 37 4.20 -8.07 -2.49
CA ALA A 37 3.66 -9.06 -3.42
C ALA A 37 3.61 -8.57 -4.88
N TYR A 38 3.60 -7.26 -5.11
CA TYR A 38 3.71 -6.65 -6.43
C TYR A 38 5.17 -6.41 -6.87
N GLY A 39 6.17 -6.81 -6.07
CA GLY A 39 7.57 -6.54 -6.35
C GLY A 39 7.96 -5.08 -6.20
N ILE A 40 7.17 -4.28 -5.47
CA ILE A 40 7.42 -2.85 -5.25
C ILE A 40 8.33 -2.70 -4.03
N LYS A 41 9.31 -1.79 -4.11
CA LYS A 41 10.15 -1.45 -2.95
C LYS A 41 9.27 -0.71 -1.93
N THR A 42 9.25 -1.21 -0.69
CA THR A 42 8.38 -0.70 0.37
C THR A 42 9.13 -0.63 1.69
N GLU A 43 8.90 0.46 2.42
CA GLU A 43 9.43 0.72 3.75
C GLU A 43 8.33 1.29 4.65
N VAL A 44 8.52 1.16 5.96
CA VAL A 44 7.64 1.75 6.98
C VAL A 44 8.51 2.65 7.86
N ASP A 45 8.13 3.91 8.02
CA ASP A 45 8.86 4.84 8.87
C ASP A 45 8.55 4.65 10.36
N SER A 46 9.19 5.44 11.23
CA SER A 46 8.99 5.35 12.68
C SER A 46 7.59 5.75 13.17
N LEU A 47 6.77 6.35 12.31
CA LEU A 47 5.41 6.78 12.61
C LEU A 47 4.35 5.84 12.02
N GLY A 48 4.76 4.80 11.28
CA GLY A 48 3.85 3.85 10.66
C GLY A 48 3.41 4.22 9.24
N ASN A 49 4.00 5.25 8.61
CA ASN A 49 3.69 5.56 7.21
C ASN A 49 4.29 4.49 6.30
N VAL A 50 3.46 3.92 5.42
CA VAL A 50 3.91 2.95 4.38
C VAL A 50 4.34 3.72 3.13
N ILE A 51 5.64 3.70 2.84
CA ILE A 51 6.25 4.41 1.71
C ILE A 51 6.59 3.38 0.64
N THR A 52 6.11 3.60 -0.59
CA THR A 52 6.37 2.73 -1.73
C THR A 52 7.02 3.51 -2.87
N SER A 53 7.88 2.85 -3.65
CA SER A 53 8.51 3.45 -4.83
C SER A 53 8.46 2.48 -6.01
N PHE A 54 7.92 2.94 -7.13
CA PHE A 54 7.83 2.21 -8.38
C PHE A 54 8.22 3.12 -9.56
N GLY A 55 8.86 2.55 -10.59
CA GLY A 55 9.40 3.29 -11.73
C GLY A 55 10.93 3.46 -11.68
N ALA A 56 11.52 3.83 -12.82
CA ALA A 56 12.96 4.05 -12.91
C ALA A 56 13.36 5.31 -12.13
N SER A 57 14.54 5.29 -11.50
CA SER A 57 15.19 6.49 -10.97
C SER A 57 15.50 7.41 -12.16
N SER A 58 14.59 8.33 -12.49
CA SER A 58 14.93 9.43 -13.38
C SER A 58 15.87 10.33 -12.57
N LYS A 59 17.18 10.20 -12.80
CA LYS A 59 18.06 11.33 -12.56
C LYS A 59 17.48 12.44 -13.44
N GLY A 60 16.87 13.44 -12.81
CA GLY A 60 16.36 14.60 -13.53
C GLY A 60 17.43 15.18 -14.46
N PRO A 61 17.04 15.98 -15.47
CA PRO A 61 18.02 16.60 -16.35
C PRO A 61 19.11 17.31 -15.52
N LYS A 62 20.38 17.05 -15.86
CA LYS A 62 21.54 17.73 -15.26
C LYS A 62 21.57 19.19 -15.68
#